data_AF-A0A4Q3URV7-F1
#
_entry.id   AF-A0A4Q3URV7-F1
#
_cell.length_a   1.000
_cell.length_b   1.000
_cell.length_c   1.000
_cell.angle_alpha   90.00
_cell.angle_beta   90.00
_cell.angle_gamma   90.00
#
_symmetry.space_group_name_H-M   'P 1'
#
loop_
_entity.id
_entity.type
_entity.pdbx_description
1 polymer ?
#
loop_
_entity_poly.entity_id
_entity_poly.type
_entity_poly.pdbx_seq_one_letter_code
_entity_poly.pdbx_strand_id
1 'polypeptide(L)'
;MSSPDVYDKLETFLKAEWTTTPLVFENEEWPLDEGEPAAFVYVEIFGDFYSQESIGAPGHNLWRETGTMQLHVMVPNTTGSRPLTRRSSAPL
;
A
#
# COMPACT_ATOMS: atom_id res chain seq x y z
N MET A 1 4.81 -10.78 -2.51
CA MET A 1 5.11 -10.19 -1.19
C MET A 1 6.42 -9.44 -1.31
N SER A 2 6.41 -8.14 -1.05
CA SER A 2 7.63 -7.33 -1.07
C SER A 2 8.58 -7.72 0.06
N SER A 3 9.84 -7.30 -0.03
CA SER A 3 10.75 -7.40 1.12
C SER A 3 10.21 -6.59 2.31
N PRO A 4 10.49 -7.00 3.56
CA PRO A 4 10.08 -6.25 4.75
C PRO A 4 10.60 -4.80 4.74
N ASP A 5 11.83 -4.57 4.27
CA ASP A 5 12.41 -3.22 4.21
C ASP A 5 11.64 -2.29 3.26
N VAL A 6 11.21 -2.79 2.09
CA VAL A 6 10.37 -2.03 1.16
C VAL A 6 8.97 -1.81 1.73
N TYR A 7 8.39 -2.84 2.33
CA TYR A 7 7.07 -2.78 2.97
C TYR A 7 7.03 -1.70 4.05
N ASP A 8 7.91 -1.79 5.05
CA ASP A 8 7.93 -0.90 6.22
C ASP A 8 8.12 0.57 5.81
N LYS A 9 8.96 0.83 4.79
CA LYS A 9 9.19 2.17 4.26
C LYS A 9 7.96 2.75 3.58
N LEU A 10 7.28 1.96 2.74
CA LEU A 10 6.07 2.38 2.06
C LEU A 10 4.91 2.59 3.04
N GLU A 11 4.74 1.68 4.00
CA GLU A 11 3.77 1.81 5.07
C GLU A 11 3.99 3.10 5.88
N THR A 12 5.23 3.34 6.33
CA THR A 12 5.61 4.55 7.07
C THR A 12 5.31 5.82 6.29
N PHE A 13 5.70 5.85 5.01
CA PHE A 13 5.45 6.99 4.13
C PHE A 13 3.95 7.26 3.95
N LEU A 14 3.18 6.21 3.63
CA LEU A 14 1.74 6.34 3.43
C LEU A 14 1.02 6.79 4.71
N LYS A 15 1.38 6.26 5.87
CA LYS A 15 0.80 6.69 7.15
C LYS A 15 1.14 8.14 7.50
N ALA A 16 2.30 8.65 7.05
CA ALA A 16 2.70 10.03 7.27
C ALA A 16 1.96 11.01 6.34
N GLU A 17 1.82 10.67 5.06
CA GLU A 17 1.30 11.60 4.05
C GLU A 17 -0.22 11.44 3.82
N TRP A 18 -0.81 10.28 4.10
CA TRP A 18 -2.22 10.00 3.83
C TRP A 18 -3.06 10.06 5.10
N THR A 19 -3.75 11.18 5.32
CA THR A 19 -4.59 11.39 6.50
C THR A 19 -6.10 11.38 6.21
N THR A 20 -6.51 11.36 4.94
CA THR A 20 -7.91 11.60 4.55
C THR A 20 -8.84 10.42 4.83
N THR A 21 -8.34 9.20 4.66
CA THR A 21 -9.11 7.96 4.76
C THR A 21 -8.24 6.94 5.50
N PRO A 22 -8.80 6.14 6.42
CA PRO A 22 -8.04 5.09 7.09
C PRO A 22 -7.39 4.15 6.07
N LEU A 23 -6.11 3.87 6.30
CA LEU A 23 -5.36 2.86 5.55
C LEU A 23 -5.35 1.57 6.35
N VAL A 24 -5.52 0.44 5.65
CA VAL A 24 -5.47 -0.91 6.20
C VAL A 24 -4.47 -1.70 5.39
N PHE A 25 -3.44 -2.22 6.03
CA PHE A 25 -2.40 -2.97 5.33
C PHE A 25 -2.62 -4.49 5.45
N GLU A 26 -2.08 -5.24 4.49
CA GLU A 26 -2.28 -6.71 4.36
C GLU A 26 -1.93 -7.53 5.63
N ASN A 27 -1.04 -7.04 6.48
CA ASN A 27 -0.56 -7.74 7.68
C ASN A 27 -1.18 -7.20 8.99
N GLU A 28 -2.15 -6.30 8.90
CA GLU A 28 -2.80 -5.68 10.07
C GLU A 28 -4.14 -6.34 10.37
N GLU A 29 -4.43 -6.52 11.66
CA GLU A 29 -5.80 -6.77 12.09
C GLU A 29 -6.62 -5.49 11.92
N TRP A 30 -7.72 -5.57 11.17
CA TRP A 30 -8.66 -4.47 11.01
C TRP A 30 -10.04 -4.88 11.50
N PRO A 31 -10.49 -4.43 12.68
CA PRO A 31 -11.82 -4.71 13.16
C PRO A 31 -12.82 -3.99 12.25
N LEU A 32 -13.69 -4.76 11.61
CA LEU A 32 -14.85 -4.19 10.94
C LEU A 32 -15.90 -3.90 12.02
N ASP A 33 -16.18 -2.63 12.26
CA ASP A 33 -17.24 -2.22 13.16
C ASP A 33 -18.57 -2.84 12.70
N GLU A 34 -19.32 -3.46 13.62
CA GLU A 34 -20.66 -3.99 13.35
C GLU A 34 -21.72 -2.88 13.16
N GLY A 35 -21.30 -1.61 13.29
CA GLY A 35 -22.13 -0.43 13.14
C GLY A 35 -22.25 0.06 11.70
N GLU A 36 -22.31 1.39 11.53
CA GLU A 36 -22.42 2.01 10.21
C GLU A 36 -21.13 1.76 9.39
N PRO A 37 -21.22 1.18 8.18
CA PRO A 37 -20.05 0.96 7.34
C PRO A 37 -19.34 2.27 7.01
N ALA A 38 -18.03 2.31 7.19
CA ALA A 38 -17.18 3.45 6.87
C ALA A 38 -16.26 3.15 5.68
N ALA A 39 -15.81 4.21 5.00
CA ALA A 39 -14.84 4.08 3.92
C ALA A 39 -13.43 3.85 4.48
N PHE A 40 -12.67 2.97 3.84
CA PHE A 40 -11.25 2.72 4.13
C PHE A 40 -10.51 2.35 2.84
N VAL A 41 -9.19 2.44 2.85
CA VAL A 41 -8.35 1.98 1.74
C VAL A 41 -7.57 0.76 2.20
N TYR A 42 -7.80 -0.37 1.55
CA TYR A 42 -6.97 -1.56 1.73
C TYR A 42 -5.75 -1.46 0.82
N VAL A 43 -4.56 -1.60 1.40
CA VAL A 43 -3.27 -1.42 0.74
C VAL A 43 -2.55 -2.77 0.67
N GLU A 44 -2.23 -3.19 -0.54
CA GLU A 44 -1.46 -4.40 -0.83
C GLU A 44 -0.15 -4.02 -1.53
N ILE A 45 0.97 -4.53 -1.01
CA ILE A 45 2.31 -4.25 -1.57
C ILE A 45 2.90 -5.56 -2.09
N PHE A 46 2.85 -5.71 -3.40
CA PHE A 46 3.29 -6.93 -4.06
C PHE A 46 4.66 -6.74 -4.70
N GLY A 47 5.70 -7.35 -4.13
CA GLY A 47 6.98 -7.59 -4.83
C GLY A 47 6.87 -8.78 -5.81
N ASP A 48 7.33 -8.59 -7.04
CA ASP A 48 7.28 -9.57 -8.14
C ASP A 48 8.68 -10.10 -8.50
N PHE A 49 9.65 -9.20 -8.63
CA PHE A 49 11.03 -9.55 -9.00
C PHE A 49 12.03 -9.13 -7.94
N TYR A 50 12.84 -10.09 -7.50
CA TYR A 50 14.02 -9.85 -6.68
C TYR A 50 15.24 -10.39 -7.42
N SER A 51 16.07 -9.51 -8.00
CA SER A 51 17.25 -9.92 -8.77
C SER A 51 18.54 -9.37 -8.19
N GLN A 52 19.58 -10.21 -8.26
CA GLN A 52 20.95 -9.84 -7.92
C GLN A 52 21.73 -9.56 -9.20
N GLU A 53 22.29 -8.36 -9.30
CA GLU A 53 23.11 -7.94 -10.42
C GLU A 53 24.53 -7.65 -9.93
N SER A 54 25.54 -8.26 -10.55
CA SER A 54 26.94 -7.94 -10.26
C SER A 54 27.33 -6.66 -10.99
N ILE A 55 27.92 -5.71 -10.28
CA ILE A 55 28.36 -4.42 -10.86
C ILE A 55 29.86 -4.41 -11.21
N GLY A 56 30.43 -5.58 -11.50
CA GLY A 56 31.76 -5.69 -12.12
C GLY A 56 32.94 -5.94 -11.17
N ALA A 57 32.70 -6.12 -9.87
CA ALA A 57 33.71 -6.55 -8.90
C ALA A 57 33.17 -7.67 -7.97
N PRO A 58 33.98 -8.69 -7.61
CA PRO A 58 33.55 -9.73 -6.69
C PRO A 58 33.06 -9.14 -5.35
N GLY A 59 31.86 -9.54 -4.92
CA GLY A 59 31.25 -9.06 -3.68
C GLY A 59 30.47 -7.74 -3.79
N HIS A 60 30.55 -7.04 -4.93
CA HIS A 60 29.75 -5.85 -5.20
C HIS A 60 28.49 -6.23 -5.97
N ASN A 61 27.43 -6.55 -5.23
CA ASN A 61 26.14 -6.94 -5.78
C ASN A 61 25.08 -5.86 -5.53
N LEU A 62 24.28 -5.58 -6.54
CA LEU A 62 23.09 -4.75 -6.46
C LEU A 62 21.86 -5.65 -6.36
N TRP A 63 21.04 -5.45 -5.34
CA TRP A 63 19.73 -6.07 -5.23
C TRP A 63 18.67 -5.13 -5.77
N ARG A 64 17.93 -5.57 -6.78
CA ARG A 64 16.81 -4.82 -7.35
C ARG A 64 15.52 -5.52 -7.00
N GLU A 65 14.60 -4.74 -6.46
CA GLU A 65 13.24 -5.18 -6.22
C GLU A 65 12.30 -4.40 -7.13
N THR A 66 11.41 -5.11 -7.81
CA THR A 66 10.32 -4.51 -8.59
C THR A 66 9.01 -5.08 -8.08
N GLY A 67 8.02 -4.20 -7.95
CA GLY A 67 6.71 -4.57 -7.43
C GLY A 67 5.63 -3.58 -7.84
N THR A 68 4.41 -3.89 -7.42
CA THR A 68 3.23 -3.07 -7.60
C THR A 68 2.61 -2.80 -6.23
N MET A 69 2.19 -1.56 -6.02
CA MET A 69 1.34 -1.19 -4.88
C MET A 69 -0.10 -1.04 -5.38
N GLN A 70 -1.03 -1.78 -4.77
CA GLN A 70 -2.45 -1.77 -5.11
C GLN A 70 -3.24 -1.10 -3.98
N LEU A 71 -4.11 -0.15 -4.34
CA LEU A 71 -4.97 0.56 -3.42
C LEU A 71 -6.43 0.22 -3.75
N HIS A 72 -7.08 -0.50 -2.85
CA HIS A 72 -8.48 -0.88 -2.96
C HIS A 72 -9.32 0.06 -2.09
N VAL A 73 -10.05 0.96 -2.72
CA VAL A 73 -10.88 1.93 -2.02
C VAL A 73 -12.24 1.32 -1.72
N MET A 74 -12.48 1.01 -0.45
CA MET A 74 -13.72 0.44 0.04
C MET A 74 -14.66 1.57 0.47
N VAL A 75 -15.91 1.51 0.02
CA VAL A 75 -16.95 2.49 0.38
C VAL A 75 -18.25 1.78 0.74
N PRO A 76 -19.12 2.41 1.55
CA PRO A 76 -20.42 1.85 1.86
C PRO A 76 -21.25 1.60 0.60
N ASN A 77 -22.13 0.60 0.65
CA ASN A 77 -23.07 0.35 -0.43
C ASN A 77 -23.92 1.60 -0.70
N THR A 78 -24.42 1.75 -1.93
CA THR A 78 -25.26 2.87 -2.38
C THR A 78 -24.59 4.26 -2.45
N THR A 79 -23.32 4.41 -2.05
CA THR A 79 -22.59 5.69 -2.11
C THR A 79 -22.20 6.10 -3.55
N GLY A 80 -22.15 5.14 -4.48
CA GLY A 80 -21.77 5.35 -5.87
C GLY A 80 -20.26 5.60 -6.09
N SER A 81 -19.81 5.56 -7.34
CA SER A 81 -18.38 5.63 -7.70
C SER A 81 -17.80 7.05 -7.78
N ARG A 82 -18.65 8.08 -7.88
CA ARG A 82 -18.21 9.49 -7.99
C ARG A 82 -17.51 10.04 -6.74
N PRO A 83 -17.96 9.80 -5.51
CA PRO A 83 -17.21 10.23 -4.32
C PRO A 83 -15.88 9.49 -4.11
N LEU A 84 -15.63 8.38 -4.82
CA LEU A 84 -14.39 7.59 -4.73
C LEU A 84 -13.15 8.40 -5.16
N THR A 85 -13.27 9.12 -6.28
CA THR A 85 -12.14 9.82 -6.92
C THR A 85 -11.56 10.95 -6.07
N ARG A 86 -12.38 11.53 -5.19
CA ARG A 86 -11.97 12.61 -4.27
C ARG A 86 -11.35 12.08 -2.97
N ARG A 87 -11.52 10.78 -2.68
CA ARG A 87 -11.03 10.12 -1.45
C ARG A 87 -9.77 9.30 -1.66
N SER A 88 -9.42 9.03 -2.92
CA SER A 88 -8.21 8.32 -3.34
C SER A 88 -7.03 9.23 -3.69
N SER A 89 -7.19 10.56 -3.56
CA SER A 89 -6.11 11.50 -3.82
C SER A 89 -5.22 11.65 -2.59
N ALA A 90 -3.98 11.19 -2.70
CA ALA A 90 -2.92 11.59 -1.77
C ALA A 90 -2.70 13.12 -1.90
N PRO A 91 -2.45 13.85 -0.79
CA PRO A 91 -1.97 15.23 -0.90
C PRO A 91 -0.65 15.24 -1.69
N LEU A 92 -0.52 16.17 -2.63
CA LEU A 92 0.67 16.41 -3.44
C LEU A 92 1.79 17.05 -2.61
#